data_AF-A0A1C4ZMN6-F1
#
_entry.id   AF-A0A1C4ZMN6-F1
#
_cell.length_a   1.000
_cell.length_b   1.000
_cell.length_c   1.000
_cell.angle_alpha   90.00
_cell.angle_beta   90.00
_cell.angle_gamma   90.00
#
_symmetry.space_group_name_H-M   'P 1'
#
loop_
_entity.id
_entity.type
_entity.pdbx_description
1 polymer ?
#
loop_
_entity_poly.entity_id
_entity_poly.type
_entity_poly.pdbx_seq_one_letter_code
_entity_poly.pdbx_strand_id
1 'polypeptide(L)'
;MRRRIGSTSPFTRDSEAAGQQPSWESDSEKTPATPRIAERLGIRPGDVVMHTGYRYLADGAPIQLAHSYEPLAITGGTQVEYPEQGPVIGVVARMDFIGVVIDQFVEEVTTRPAMPEEADALELDRRGVRWVIEVERTYFAGQTAVETADIVFSGDRYRLVYELPVDPWSPPD
;
A
#
# COMPACT_ATOMS: atom_id res chain seq x y z
N MET A 1 11.49 17.23 7.05
CA MET A 1 11.55 16.45 8.30
C MET A 1 10.13 16.15 8.73
N ARG A 2 9.70 14.88 8.66
CA ARG A 2 8.33 14.47 9.02
C ARG A 2 8.09 14.75 10.50
N ARG A 3 7.02 15.47 10.85
CA ARG A 3 6.75 15.97 12.22
C ARG A 3 5.86 15.03 13.07
N ARG A 4 5.50 13.85 12.60
CA ARG A 4 4.58 12.93 13.31
C ARG A 4 5.32 11.75 13.92
N ILE A 5 5.12 11.56 15.23
CA ILE A 5 5.57 10.39 16.01
C ILE A 5 4.47 9.33 15.88
N GLY A 6 4.81 8.10 15.46
CA GLY A 6 3.86 6.99 15.29
C GLY A 6 4.11 6.16 14.02
N SER A 7 3.27 5.15 13.75
CA SER A 7 3.41 4.27 12.58
C SER A 7 3.26 5.05 11.27
N THR A 8 4.17 4.79 10.32
CA THR A 8 4.05 5.33 8.96
C THR A 8 3.17 4.48 8.06
N SER A 9 2.69 3.33 8.51
CA SER A 9 1.71 2.51 7.79
C SER A 9 0.34 3.20 7.77
N PRO A 10 -0.28 3.44 6.59
CA PRO A 10 -1.65 3.93 6.51
C PRO A 10 -2.65 3.05 7.27
N PHE A 11 -2.57 1.72 7.08
CA PHE A 11 -3.45 0.75 7.72
C PHE A 11 -3.43 0.83 9.26
N THR A 12 -2.23 0.89 9.85
CA THR A 12 -2.07 1.00 11.30
C THR A 12 -2.73 2.27 11.81
N ARG A 13 -2.51 3.40 11.13
CA ARG A 13 -3.09 4.69 11.54
C ARG A 13 -4.61 4.69 11.45
N ASP A 14 -5.16 4.16 10.37
CA ASP A 14 -6.60 4.13 10.15
C ASP A 14 -7.29 3.24 11.21
N SER A 15 -6.68 2.09 11.54
CA SER A 15 -7.18 1.19 12.58
C SER A 15 -7.11 1.81 13.97
N GLU A 16 -5.97 2.42 14.33
CA GLU A 16 -5.80 3.11 15.62
C GLU A 16 -6.78 4.28 15.76
N ALA A 17 -7.00 5.06 14.70
CA ALA A 17 -7.97 6.16 14.68
C ALA A 17 -9.41 5.66 14.84
N ALA A 18 -9.71 4.45 14.36
CA ALA A 18 -10.98 3.77 14.57
C ALA A 18 -11.09 3.06 15.92
N GLY A 19 -10.04 3.08 16.75
CA GLY A 19 -10.00 2.40 18.05
C GLY A 19 -9.87 0.87 17.97
N GLN A 20 -9.41 0.35 16.83
CA GLN A 20 -9.25 -1.07 16.55
C GLN A 20 -7.80 -1.52 16.78
N GLN A 21 -7.60 -2.82 17.02
CA GLN A 21 -6.27 -3.41 17.15
C GLN A 21 -5.75 -3.90 15.78
N PRO A 22 -4.71 -3.25 15.20
CA PRO A 22 -4.16 -3.68 13.92
C PRO A 22 -3.22 -4.87 14.08
N SER A 23 -3.33 -5.84 13.18
CA SER A 23 -2.33 -6.88 12.95
C SER A 23 -2.23 -7.23 11.46
N TRP A 24 -1.18 -7.94 11.06
CA TRP A 24 -1.00 -8.38 9.69
C TRP A 24 -0.21 -9.68 9.59
N GLU A 25 -0.44 -10.35 8.48
CA GLU A 25 0.34 -11.48 7.98
C GLU A 25 1.04 -11.04 6.70
N SER A 26 2.25 -11.55 6.46
CA SER A 26 3.06 -11.14 5.32
C SER A 26 3.93 -12.27 4.80
N ASP A 27 4.14 -12.32 3.48
CA ASP A 27 5.13 -13.17 2.83
C ASP A 27 5.89 -12.36 1.78
N SER A 28 7.21 -12.53 1.71
CA SER A 28 8.08 -11.72 0.85
C SER A 28 8.97 -12.59 -0.03
N GLU A 29 9.01 -12.27 -1.32
CA GLU A 29 9.86 -12.93 -2.30
C GLU A 29 10.48 -11.96 -3.31
N LYS A 30 11.61 -12.36 -3.88
CA LYS A 30 12.23 -11.64 -5.00
C LYS A 30 11.66 -12.21 -6.29
N THR A 31 11.07 -11.34 -7.11
CA THR A 31 10.40 -11.76 -8.35
C THR A 31 10.72 -10.80 -9.49
N PRO A 32 10.82 -11.26 -10.75
CA PRO A 32 10.93 -10.35 -11.89
C PRO A 32 9.65 -9.51 -12.04
N ALA A 33 9.81 -8.20 -12.26
CA ALA A 33 8.68 -7.32 -12.48
C ALA A 33 7.93 -7.70 -13.77
N THR A 34 6.60 -7.87 -13.66
CA THR A 34 5.72 -8.00 -14.82
C THR A 34 5.71 -6.68 -15.61
N PRO A 35 5.28 -6.66 -16.89
CA PRO A 35 5.21 -5.42 -17.67
C PRO A 35 4.41 -4.30 -16.99
N ARG A 36 3.26 -4.62 -16.38
CA ARG A 36 2.41 -3.65 -15.66
C ARG A 36 3.12 -3.07 -14.42
N ILE A 37 3.76 -3.92 -13.63
CA ILE A 37 4.50 -3.46 -12.43
C ILE A 37 5.73 -2.65 -12.84
N ALA A 38 6.44 -3.07 -13.88
CA ALA A 38 7.60 -2.35 -14.39
C ALA A 38 7.23 -0.96 -14.93
N GLU A 39 6.11 -0.85 -15.65
CA GLU A 39 5.57 0.43 -16.14
C GLU A 39 5.28 1.39 -14.98
N ARG A 40 4.54 0.94 -13.96
CA ARG A 40 4.23 1.76 -12.77
C ARG A 40 5.47 2.21 -12.00
N LEU A 41 6.49 1.35 -11.94
CA LEU A 41 7.76 1.64 -11.27
C LEU A 41 8.74 2.44 -12.16
N GLY A 42 8.46 2.61 -13.45
CA GLY A 42 9.39 3.24 -14.39
C GLY A 42 10.70 2.46 -14.58
N ILE A 43 10.66 1.13 -14.45
CA ILE A 43 11.79 0.21 -14.61
C ILE A 43 11.61 -0.68 -15.85
N ARG A 44 12.58 -1.55 -16.15
CA ARG A 44 12.44 -2.49 -17.29
C ARG A 44 11.64 -3.72 -16.87
N PRO A 45 10.75 -4.25 -17.72
CA PRO A 45 10.15 -5.55 -17.47
C PRO A 45 11.22 -6.61 -17.24
N GLY A 46 11.05 -7.41 -16.19
CA GLY A 46 12.04 -8.42 -15.75
C GLY A 46 13.10 -7.91 -14.77
N ASP A 47 13.22 -6.59 -14.52
CA ASP A 47 14.04 -6.09 -13.41
C ASP A 47 13.49 -6.68 -12.09
N VAL A 48 14.39 -7.03 -11.17
CA VAL A 48 14.00 -7.75 -9.94
C VAL A 48 13.43 -6.76 -8.92
N VAL A 49 12.26 -7.11 -8.39
CA VAL A 49 11.59 -6.40 -7.30
C VAL A 49 11.48 -7.30 -6.08
N MET A 50 11.44 -6.69 -4.89
CA MET A 50 10.88 -7.34 -3.71
C MET A 50 9.37 -7.25 -3.80
N HIS A 51 8.69 -8.39 -3.87
CA HIS A 51 7.24 -8.49 -3.74
C HIS A 51 6.91 -8.93 -2.33
N THR A 52 5.97 -8.22 -1.68
CA THR A 52 5.42 -8.64 -0.40
C THR A 52 3.90 -8.65 -0.47
N GLY A 53 3.33 -9.82 -0.23
CA GLY A 53 1.90 -9.99 -0.01
C GLY A 53 1.55 -9.72 1.45
N TYR A 54 0.47 -9.00 1.69
CA TYR A 54 -0.03 -8.69 3.03
C TYR A 54 -1.51 -9.02 3.15
N ARG A 55 -1.88 -9.57 4.31
CA ARG A 55 -3.26 -9.66 4.78
C ARG A 55 -3.35 -8.87 6.10
N TYR A 56 -4.15 -7.81 6.10
CA TYR A 56 -4.30 -6.90 7.22
C TYR A 56 -5.61 -7.15 7.96
N LEU A 57 -5.53 -7.18 9.30
CA LEU A 57 -6.62 -7.52 10.19
C LEU A 57 -6.87 -6.40 11.20
N ALA A 58 -8.12 -6.01 11.37
CA ALA A 58 -8.57 -5.13 12.45
C ALA A 58 -9.44 -5.93 13.41
N ASP A 59 -9.06 -5.96 14.69
CA ASP A 59 -9.71 -6.77 15.73
C ASP A 59 -9.80 -8.27 15.35
N GLY A 60 -8.80 -8.76 14.62
CA GLY A 60 -8.74 -10.14 14.14
C GLY A 60 -9.60 -10.45 12.91
N ALA A 61 -10.33 -9.48 12.35
CA ALA A 61 -11.07 -9.65 11.10
C ALA A 61 -10.25 -9.11 9.91
N PRO A 62 -10.07 -9.88 8.82
CA PRO A 62 -9.35 -9.40 7.64
C PRO A 62 -10.13 -8.31 6.92
N ILE A 63 -9.52 -7.15 6.70
CA ILE A 63 -10.20 -5.99 6.08
C ILE A 63 -9.51 -5.45 4.83
N GLN A 64 -8.23 -5.80 4.62
CA GLN A 64 -7.44 -5.33 3.49
C GLN A 64 -6.42 -6.39 3.06
N LEU A 65 -6.24 -6.54 1.75
CA LEU A 65 -5.12 -7.27 1.14
C LEU A 65 -4.22 -6.27 0.41
N ALA A 66 -2.93 -6.56 0.32
CA ALA A 66 -2.02 -5.78 -0.52
C ALA A 66 -0.93 -6.65 -1.15
N HIS A 67 -0.55 -6.31 -2.38
CA HIS A 67 0.65 -6.80 -3.04
C HIS A 67 1.54 -5.60 -3.33
N SER A 68 2.61 -5.47 -2.56
CA SER A 68 3.58 -4.36 -2.61
C SER A 68 4.80 -4.76 -3.41
N TYR A 69 5.31 -3.88 -4.27
CA TYR A 69 6.46 -4.13 -5.12
C TYR A 69 7.49 -3.01 -4.99
N GLU A 70 8.73 -3.36 -4.61
CA GLU A 70 9.83 -2.42 -4.40
C GLU A 70 11.03 -2.78 -5.29
N PRO A 71 11.55 -1.85 -6.13
CA PRO A 71 12.72 -2.13 -6.95
C PRO A 71 13.95 -2.49 -6.10
N LEU A 72 14.56 -3.66 -6.36
CA LEU A 72 15.81 -4.03 -5.67
C LEU A 72 17.00 -3.14 -6.08
N ALA A 73 16.88 -2.38 -7.17
CA ALA A 73 17.83 -1.31 -7.48
C ALA A 73 17.87 -0.21 -6.40
N ILE A 74 16.83 -0.09 -5.58
CA ILE A 74 16.71 0.89 -4.49
C ILE A 74 16.96 0.22 -3.14
N THR A 75 16.29 -0.91 -2.87
CA THR A 75 16.30 -1.54 -1.54
C THR A 75 17.31 -2.69 -1.41
N GLY A 76 17.83 -3.20 -2.52
CA GLY A 76 18.73 -4.35 -2.56
C GLY A 76 20.06 -4.09 -1.86
N GLY A 77 20.53 -5.06 -1.08
CA GLY A 77 21.74 -5.00 -0.28
C GLY A 77 21.64 -4.10 0.96
N THR A 78 20.48 -3.49 1.21
CA THR A 78 20.26 -2.62 2.38
C THR A 78 19.64 -3.40 3.55
N GLN A 79 19.66 -2.81 4.75
CA GLN A 79 19.04 -3.42 5.94
C GLN A 79 17.50 -3.45 5.89
N VAL A 80 16.89 -2.79 4.90
CA VAL A 80 15.44 -2.73 4.73
C VAL A 80 14.96 -3.50 3.51
N GLU A 81 15.83 -4.27 2.85
CA GLU A 81 15.50 -5.06 1.64
C GLU A 81 14.27 -5.94 1.84
N TYR A 82 14.17 -6.62 2.99
CA TYR A 82 13.02 -7.41 3.38
C TYR A 82 12.11 -6.59 4.31
N PRO A 83 10.88 -6.21 3.88
CA PRO A 83 10.07 -5.20 4.57
C PRO A 83 9.79 -5.48 6.05
N GLU A 84 9.67 -6.75 6.43
CA GLU A 84 9.30 -7.19 7.79
C GLU A 84 10.47 -7.76 8.60
N GLN A 85 11.71 -7.70 8.08
CA GLN A 85 12.91 -8.25 8.75
C GLN A 85 13.95 -7.17 9.11
N GLY A 86 13.63 -5.91 8.83
CA GLY A 86 14.54 -4.78 9.03
C GLY A 86 14.40 -4.07 10.38
N PRO A 87 15.22 -3.03 10.61
CA PRO A 87 15.20 -2.23 11.84
C PRO A 87 13.96 -1.33 11.98
N VAL A 88 13.27 -1.09 10.87
CA VAL A 88 12.05 -0.29 10.79
C VAL A 88 11.06 -0.95 9.83
N ILE A 89 9.77 -0.80 10.11
CA ILE A 89 8.67 -1.41 9.35
C ILE A 89 7.85 -0.30 8.66
N GLY A 90 7.30 -0.63 7.49
CA GLY A 90 6.51 0.28 6.67
C GLY A 90 7.35 1.02 5.64
N VAL A 91 6.84 1.08 4.40
CA VAL A 91 7.55 1.62 3.22
C VAL A 91 8.15 3.00 3.49
N VAL A 92 7.33 3.91 4.01
CA VAL A 92 7.68 5.30 4.28
C VAL A 92 8.85 5.44 5.27
N ALA A 93 8.88 4.64 6.35
CA ALA A 93 9.98 4.64 7.33
C ALA A 93 11.22 3.92 6.79
N ARG A 94 11.06 2.80 6.08
CA ARG A 94 12.16 2.05 5.48
C ARG A 94 12.91 2.86 4.42
N MET A 95 12.19 3.56 3.55
CA MET A 95 12.81 4.43 2.54
C MET A 95 13.57 5.59 3.21
N ASP A 96 12.99 6.25 4.22
CA ASP A 96 13.70 7.28 5.00
C ASP A 96 14.98 6.73 5.65
N PHE A 97 14.95 5.51 6.18
CA PHE A 97 16.10 4.86 6.84
C PHE A 97 17.30 4.70 5.91
N ILE A 98 17.07 4.49 4.61
CA ILE A 98 18.13 4.41 3.59
C ILE A 98 18.36 5.73 2.85
N GLY A 99 17.79 6.84 3.32
CA GLY A 99 17.96 8.17 2.74
C GLY A 99 17.10 8.46 1.51
N VAL A 100 16.12 7.62 1.18
CA VAL A 100 15.17 7.80 0.09
C VAL A 100 13.90 8.45 0.63
N VAL A 101 13.76 9.75 0.43
CA VAL A 101 12.65 10.52 1.02
C VAL A 101 11.44 10.50 0.09
N ILE A 102 10.39 9.78 0.49
CA ILE A 102 9.10 9.83 -0.21
C ILE A 102 8.42 11.19 0.04
N ASP A 103 8.08 11.89 -1.03
CA ASP A 103 7.44 13.22 -1.00
C ASP A 103 6.01 13.22 -1.57
N GLN A 104 5.67 12.22 -2.37
CA GLN A 104 4.36 12.11 -3.01
C GLN A 104 3.88 10.65 -3.02
N PHE A 105 2.56 10.50 -3.03
CA PHE A 105 1.93 9.26 -3.46
C PHE A 105 0.82 9.58 -4.46
N VAL A 106 0.50 8.61 -5.31
CA VAL A 106 -0.66 8.63 -6.21
C VAL A 106 -1.47 7.38 -5.91
N GLU A 107 -2.79 7.54 -5.80
CA GLU A 107 -3.75 6.44 -5.67
C GLU A 107 -4.78 6.53 -6.79
N GLU A 108 -4.95 5.44 -7.52
CA GLU A 108 -6.07 5.24 -8.45
C GLU A 108 -7.07 4.28 -7.81
N VAL A 109 -8.30 4.75 -7.62
CA VAL A 109 -9.34 4.02 -6.86
C VAL A 109 -10.45 3.60 -7.80
N THR A 110 -10.74 2.31 -7.85
CA THR A 110 -11.83 1.72 -8.63
C THR A 110 -12.61 0.71 -7.81
N THR A 111 -13.64 0.10 -8.42
CA THR A 111 -14.40 -0.99 -7.81
C THR A 111 -14.61 -2.11 -8.82
N ARG A 112 -14.52 -3.35 -8.37
CA ARG A 112 -14.80 -4.55 -9.19
C ARG A 112 -15.35 -5.69 -8.34
N PRO A 113 -15.91 -6.74 -8.96
CA PRO A 113 -16.16 -7.99 -8.26
C PRO A 113 -14.87 -8.55 -7.64
N ALA A 114 -14.99 -9.11 -6.43
CA ALA A 114 -13.92 -9.82 -5.75
C ALA A 114 -13.54 -11.08 -6.53
N MET A 115 -12.25 -11.32 -6.68
CA MET A 115 -11.75 -12.61 -7.14
C MET A 115 -12.00 -13.68 -6.05
N PRO A 116 -12.13 -14.97 -6.42
CA PRO A 116 -12.39 -16.03 -5.43
C PRO A 116 -11.36 -16.06 -4.28
N GLU A 117 -10.07 -15.91 -4.61
CA GLU A 117 -8.98 -15.87 -3.63
C GLU A 117 -9.06 -14.66 -2.69
N GLU A 118 -9.45 -13.48 -3.20
CA GLU A 118 -9.67 -12.29 -2.39
C GLU A 118 -10.87 -12.46 -1.47
N ALA A 119 -11.96 -13.06 -1.98
CA ALA A 119 -13.17 -13.30 -1.21
C ALA A 119 -12.91 -14.25 -0.04
N ASP A 120 -12.13 -15.32 -0.27
CA ASP A 120 -11.73 -16.24 0.79
C ASP A 120 -10.74 -15.58 1.77
N ALA A 121 -9.74 -14.85 1.28
CA ALA A 121 -8.74 -14.20 2.14
C ALA A 121 -9.31 -13.03 2.98
N LEU A 122 -10.32 -12.33 2.47
CA LEU A 122 -11.06 -11.30 3.20
C LEU A 122 -12.25 -11.86 3.99
N GLU A 123 -12.50 -13.17 3.98
CA GLU A 123 -13.64 -13.80 4.67
C GLU A 123 -14.99 -13.16 4.31
N LEU A 124 -15.16 -12.86 3.03
CA LEU A 124 -16.39 -12.31 2.50
C LEU A 124 -17.49 -13.39 2.53
N ASP A 125 -18.65 -13.13 3.18
CA ASP A 125 -19.92 -13.86 2.93
C ASP A 125 -20.07 -14.34 1.46
N ARG A 126 -20.24 -15.65 1.31
CA ARG A 126 -20.27 -16.34 0.02
C ARG A 126 -21.60 -16.17 -0.73
N ARG A 127 -22.56 -15.43 -0.17
CA ARG A 127 -23.87 -15.18 -0.81
C ARG A 127 -23.85 -13.94 -1.68
N GLY A 128 -23.91 -14.14 -3.00
CA GLY A 128 -24.05 -13.07 -3.99
C GLY A 128 -22.71 -12.52 -4.51
N VAL A 129 -22.80 -11.57 -5.46
CA VAL A 129 -21.61 -10.90 -6.01
C VAL A 129 -21.02 -9.96 -4.97
N ARG A 130 -19.74 -10.16 -4.66
CA ARG A 130 -19.00 -9.33 -3.70
C ARG A 130 -18.20 -8.30 -4.44
N TRP A 131 -18.31 -7.05 -4.01
CA TRP A 131 -17.54 -5.95 -4.55
C TRP A 131 -16.40 -5.60 -3.62
N VAL A 132 -15.26 -5.29 -4.21
CA VAL A 132 -14.10 -4.75 -3.51
C VAL A 132 -13.80 -3.36 -4.03
N ILE A 133 -13.17 -2.57 -3.17
CA ILE A 133 -12.50 -1.35 -3.61
C ILE A 133 -11.08 -1.75 -3.95
N GLU A 134 -10.67 -1.46 -5.18
CA GLU A 134 -9.31 -1.69 -5.67
C GLU A 134 -8.58 -0.36 -5.72
N VAL A 135 -7.38 -0.34 -5.15
CA VAL A 135 -6.52 0.83 -5.09
C VAL A 135 -5.15 0.47 -5.63
N GLU A 136 -4.76 1.13 -6.71
CA GLU A 136 -3.39 1.14 -7.17
C GLU A 136 -2.67 2.32 -6.53
N ARG A 137 -1.71 2.05 -5.63
CA ARG A 137 -0.90 3.11 -5.00
C ARG A 137 0.52 3.08 -5.53
N THR A 138 1.12 4.25 -5.71
CA THR A 138 2.56 4.39 -5.99
C THR A 138 3.16 5.49 -5.13
N TYR A 139 4.24 5.19 -4.40
CA TYR A 139 5.03 6.19 -3.68
C TYR A 139 6.19 6.69 -4.54
N PHE A 140 6.45 8.00 -4.47
CA PHE A 140 7.49 8.66 -5.21
C PHE A 140 8.47 9.39 -4.29
N ALA A 141 9.75 9.32 -4.65
CA ALA A 141 10.80 10.22 -4.18
C ALA A 141 11.24 11.09 -5.36
N GLY A 142 10.81 12.35 -5.40
CA GLY A 142 10.94 13.21 -6.56
C GLY A 142 10.15 12.67 -7.75
N GLN A 143 10.85 12.17 -8.77
CA GLN A 143 10.22 11.58 -9.97
C GLN A 143 10.43 10.06 -10.04
N THR A 144 11.07 9.47 -9.03
CA THR A 144 11.36 8.04 -8.98
C THR A 144 10.26 7.34 -8.19
N ALA A 145 9.57 6.38 -8.82
CA ALA A 145 8.67 5.47 -8.13
C ALA A 145 9.51 4.49 -7.29
N VAL A 146 9.26 4.46 -5.98
CA VAL A 146 10.05 3.65 -5.03
C VAL A 146 9.30 2.43 -4.53
N GLU A 147 7.98 2.45 -4.64
CA GLU A 147 7.09 1.35 -4.29
C GLU A 147 5.79 1.50 -5.06
N THR A 148 5.23 0.39 -5.52
CA THR A 148 3.88 0.36 -6.08
C THR A 148 3.11 -0.83 -5.53
N ALA A 149 1.85 -0.63 -5.16
CA ALA A 149 1.00 -1.66 -4.58
C ALA A 149 -0.34 -1.78 -5.29
N ASP A 150 -0.81 -3.02 -5.42
CA ASP A 150 -2.22 -3.34 -5.62
C ASP A 150 -2.84 -3.61 -4.25
N ILE A 151 -3.86 -2.85 -3.88
CA ILE A 151 -4.51 -2.92 -2.57
C ILE A 151 -6.00 -3.18 -2.77
N VAL A 152 -6.54 -4.11 -2.01
CA VAL A 152 -7.94 -4.51 -2.11
C VAL A 152 -8.59 -4.40 -0.74
N PHE A 153 -9.70 -3.68 -0.67
CA PHE A 153 -10.50 -3.52 0.54
C PHE A 153 -11.87 -4.17 0.39
N SER A 154 -12.40 -4.67 1.51
CA SER A 154 -13.79 -5.15 1.59
C SER A 154 -14.76 -3.99 1.31
N GLY A 155 -15.57 -4.08 0.24
CA GLY A 155 -16.46 -3.01 -0.17
C GLY A 155 -17.62 -2.69 0.80
N ASP A 156 -17.88 -3.57 1.76
CA ASP A 156 -18.93 -3.43 2.79
C ASP A 156 -18.40 -3.09 4.19
N ARG A 157 -17.08 -3.15 4.41
CA ARG A 157 -16.45 -2.91 5.72
C ARG A 157 -15.46 -1.75 5.72
N TYR A 158 -15.02 -1.30 4.55
CA TYR A 158 -14.03 -0.24 4.42
C TYR A 158 -14.61 1.00 3.75
N ARG A 159 -14.15 2.18 4.20
CA ARG A 159 -14.48 3.47 3.59
C ARG A 159 -13.20 4.28 3.44
N LEU A 160 -12.92 4.76 2.23
CA LEU A 160 -11.88 5.75 2.02
C LEU A 160 -12.43 7.14 2.37
N VAL A 161 -11.69 7.88 3.20
CA VAL A 161 -12.06 9.23 3.64
C VAL A 161 -10.95 10.18 3.22
N TYR A 162 -11.30 11.18 2.41
CA TYR A 162 -10.39 12.23 1.99
C TYR A 162 -10.81 13.55 2.62
N GLU A 163 -9.86 14.22 3.28
CA GLU A 163 -10.02 15.58 3.79
C GLU A 163 -9.00 16.46 3.09
N LEU A 164 -9.49 17.38 2.26
CA LEU A 164 -8.67 18.30 1.48
C LEU A 164 -9.14 19.73 1.76
N PRO A 165 -8.20 20.69 1.92
CA PRO A 165 -8.57 22.09 2.01
C PRO A 165 -9.23 22.53 0.70
N VAL A 166 -10.26 23.37 0.81
CA VAL A 166 -10.88 24.02 -0.33
C VAL A 166 -10.48 25.49 -0.29
N ASP A 167 -9.78 25.95 -1.31
CA ASP A 167 -9.41 27.35 -1.43
C ASP A 167 -10.67 28.22 -1.60
N PRO A 168 -10.74 29.38 -0.93
CA PRO A 168 -11.86 30.30 -1.09
C PRO A 168 -11.93 30.80 -2.53
N TRP A 169 -13.08 30.63 -3.16
CA TRP A 169 -13.33 31.16 -4.51
C TRP A 169 -13.50 32.69 -4.45
N SER A 170 -12.82 33.40 -5.37
CA SER A 170 -13.05 34.82 -5.61
C SER A 170 -13.57 35.01 -7.05
N PRO A 171 -14.67 35.76 -7.26
CA PRO A 171 -15.14 36.08 -8.61
C PRO A 171 -14.09 36.92 -9.37
N PRO A 172 -13.98 36.76 -10.70
CA PRO A 172 -13.23 37.71 -11.52
C PRO A 172 -13.93 39.08 -11.53
N ASP A 173 -13.13 40.16 -11.57
CA ASP A 173 -13.59 41.56 -11.70
C ASP A 173 -14.38 41.84 -12.99
#